data_AF-A0A292SGL3-F1
#
_entry.id   AF-A0A292SGL3-F1
#
_cell.length_a   1.000
_cell.length_b   1.000
_cell.length_c   1.000
_cell.angle_alpha   90.00
_cell.angle_beta   90.00
_cell.angle_gamma   90.00
#
_symmetry.space_group_name_H-M   'P 1'
#
loop_
_entity.id
_entity.type
_entity.pdbx_description
1 polymer ?
#
loop_
_entity_poly.entity_id
_entity_poly.type
_entity_poly.pdbx_seq_one_letter_code
_entity_poly.pdbx_strand_id
1 'polypeptide(L)'
;MINIFKQAAKITNYNIILAIPLIVFVKLLDLYSLYSRNTVDSTHELILASVTVLFMSGAFFASWFYMVKEAIDLSKQVFVLDADRAKATMNLFKALPVGIGKYFLSFVGFYIILFFIQVFATPVVYLLGVDIIGGLDTESMQNLQVIAMDPSITNQSMAAFIDKLAPEQIIFFGKWSLLFMLITSIIMYLLMFWIPEIIYKTPNPLVALWRSVVKLFKDFFSSFRFFISIWLMGFALLFLNTFAVINPLAYIIMNIILFYFTVFVVVAIFLYYDKKFVDMEAVDDESKEK
;
A
#
# COMPACT_ATOMS: atom_id res chain seq x y z
N MET A 1 -15.18 -0.76 -15.44
CA MET A 1 -13.71 -0.66 -15.29
C MET A 1 -13.18 0.71 -15.70
N ILE A 2 -13.10 1.06 -16.99
CA ILE A 2 -12.59 2.37 -17.45
C ILE A 2 -13.31 3.56 -16.78
N ASN A 3 -14.65 3.47 -16.61
CA ASN A 3 -15.41 4.51 -15.93
C ASN A 3 -14.99 4.72 -14.47
N ILE A 4 -14.64 3.64 -13.75
CA ILE A 4 -14.15 3.73 -12.36
C ILE A 4 -12.81 4.46 -12.33
N PHE A 5 -11.87 4.13 -13.22
CA PHE A 5 -10.58 4.83 -13.29
C PHE A 5 -10.72 6.29 -13.70
N LYS A 6 -11.60 6.62 -14.66
CA LYS A 6 -11.88 8.01 -15.04
C LYS A 6 -12.43 8.82 -13.86
N GLN A 7 -13.36 8.22 -13.11
CA GLN A 7 -13.94 8.87 -11.94
C GLN A 7 -12.92 8.99 -10.80
N ALA A 8 -12.15 7.95 -10.52
CA ALA A 8 -11.07 8.00 -9.54
C ALA A 8 -10.06 9.11 -9.88
N ALA A 9 -9.62 9.21 -11.14
CA ALA A 9 -8.74 10.29 -11.57
C ALA A 9 -9.37 11.68 -11.38
N LYS A 10 -10.66 11.83 -11.68
CA LYS A 10 -11.40 13.08 -11.45
C LYS A 10 -11.46 13.44 -9.96
N ILE A 11 -11.78 12.47 -9.10
CA ILE A 11 -11.82 12.65 -7.64
C ILE A 11 -10.45 13.00 -7.09
N THR A 12 -9.40 12.31 -7.54
CA THR A 12 -8.01 12.58 -7.13
C THR A 12 -7.55 13.96 -7.58
N ASN A 13 -7.87 14.39 -8.80
CA ASN A 13 -7.53 15.73 -9.27
C ASN A 13 -8.21 16.83 -8.45
N TYR A 14 -9.50 16.65 -8.12
CA TYR A 14 -10.22 17.63 -7.31
C TYR A 14 -9.80 17.64 -5.86
N ASN A 15 -9.39 16.49 -5.33
CA ASN A 15 -8.97 16.34 -3.94
C ASN A 15 -7.46 16.06 -3.87
N ILE A 16 -6.67 16.73 -4.71
CA ILE A 16 -5.20 16.58 -4.72
C ILE A 16 -4.57 16.88 -3.35
N ILE A 17 -5.30 17.63 -2.52
CA ILE A 17 -4.99 17.90 -1.12
C ILE A 17 -4.72 16.63 -0.29
N LEU A 18 -5.28 15.49 -0.69
CA LEU A 18 -5.02 14.17 -0.09
C LEU A 18 -3.53 13.76 -0.18
N ALA A 19 -2.77 14.27 -1.15
CA ALA A 19 -1.34 13.99 -1.27
C ALA A 19 -0.51 14.69 -0.18
N ILE A 20 -0.97 15.84 0.33
CA ILE A 20 -0.20 16.66 1.27
C ILE A 20 0.07 15.91 2.59
N PRO A 21 -0.95 15.34 3.29
CA PRO A 21 -0.70 14.53 4.48
C PRO A 21 0.27 13.38 4.22
N LEU A 22 0.15 12.71 3.07
CA LEU A 22 0.99 11.56 2.71
C LEU A 22 2.45 11.97 2.55
N ILE A 23 2.73 13.05 1.81
CA ILE A 23 4.09 13.56 1.62
C ILE A 23 4.70 13.97 2.96
N VAL A 24 3.95 14.70 3.78
CA VAL A 24 4.41 15.15 5.11
C VAL A 24 4.70 13.95 6.00
N PHE A 25 3.82 12.94 6.03
CA PHE A 25 4.01 11.74 6.84
C PHE A 25 5.23 10.93 6.42
N VAL A 26 5.43 10.71 5.11
CA VAL A 26 6.62 10.02 4.60
C VAL A 26 7.90 10.77 5.01
N LYS A 27 7.90 12.11 4.94
CA LYS A 27 9.07 12.89 5.38
C LYS A 27 9.31 12.87 6.89
N LEU A 28 8.25 12.81 7.69
CA LEU A 28 8.38 12.59 9.13
C LEU A 28 8.93 11.21 9.45
N LEU A 29 8.51 10.17 8.73
CA LEU A 29 9.08 8.82 8.86
C LEU A 29 10.55 8.77 8.42
N ASP A 30 10.90 9.42 7.31
CA ASP A 30 12.30 9.53 6.84
C ASP A 30 13.18 10.18 7.93
N LEU A 31 12.72 11.30 8.50
CA LEU A 31 13.43 12.02 9.55
C LEU A 31 13.56 11.17 10.83
N TYR A 32 12.48 10.51 11.25
CA TYR A 32 12.47 9.63 12.41
C TYR A 32 13.40 8.43 12.24
N SER A 33 13.44 7.85 11.02
CA SER A 33 14.31 6.72 10.69
C SER A 33 15.78 7.15 10.70
N LEU A 34 16.09 8.34 10.16
CA LEU A 34 17.44 8.91 10.19
C LEU A 34 17.91 9.15 11.63
N TYR A 35 17.04 9.72 12.48
CA TYR A 35 17.32 9.92 13.89
C TYR A 35 17.55 8.58 14.60
N SER A 36 16.64 7.63 14.43
CA SER A 36 16.70 6.32 15.08
C SER A 36 17.99 5.56 14.72
N ARG A 37 18.46 5.65 13.47
CA ARG A 37 19.71 5.02 13.03
C ARG A 37 20.95 5.47 13.82
N ASN A 38 20.95 6.69 14.34
CA ASN A 38 22.11 7.28 15.02
C ASN A 38 21.96 7.30 16.55
N THR A 39 20.87 6.78 17.10
CA THR A 39 20.54 6.92 18.52
C THR A 39 20.01 5.63 19.16
N VAL A 40 19.53 4.67 18.36
CA VAL A 40 19.09 3.37 18.84
C VAL A 40 20.28 2.42 18.87
N ASP A 41 20.84 2.18 20.05
CA ASP A 41 22.04 1.35 20.24
C ASP A 41 21.73 0.03 20.95
N SER A 42 20.48 -0.16 21.40
CA SER A 42 20.07 -1.34 22.17
C SER A 42 18.77 -1.97 21.66
N THR A 43 18.57 -3.25 21.99
CA THR A 43 17.38 -4.01 21.58
C THR A 43 16.08 -3.41 22.13
N HIS A 44 16.09 -2.87 23.35
CA HIS A 44 14.89 -2.30 23.95
C HIS A 44 14.50 -0.96 23.32
N GLU A 45 15.49 -0.13 22.95
CA GLU A 45 15.27 1.10 22.18
C GLU A 45 14.74 0.78 20.78
N LEU A 46 15.23 -0.29 20.14
CA LEU A 46 14.73 -0.74 18.84
C LEU A 46 13.25 -1.15 18.91
N ILE A 47 12.86 -1.87 19.95
CA ILE A 47 11.46 -2.24 20.19
C ILE A 47 10.61 -0.98 20.38
N LEU A 48 11.05 -0.03 21.22
CA LEU A 48 10.37 1.23 21.44
C LEU A 48 10.22 2.04 20.15
N ALA A 49 11.27 2.13 19.34
CA ALA A 49 11.24 2.82 18.06
C ALA A 49 10.25 2.16 17.08
N SER A 50 10.24 0.83 17.03
CA SER A 50 9.32 0.06 16.20
C SER A 50 7.86 0.25 16.61
N VAL A 51 7.58 0.21 17.93
CA VAL A 51 6.24 0.49 18.46
C VAL A 51 5.81 1.93 18.16
N THR A 52 6.73 2.89 18.26
CA THR A 52 6.47 4.29 17.93
C THR A 52 6.05 4.44 16.46
N VAL A 53 6.80 3.84 15.53
CA VAL A 53 6.46 3.85 14.09
C VAL A 53 5.11 3.18 13.84
N LEU A 54 4.80 2.09 14.54
CA LEU A 54 3.50 1.41 14.43
C LEU A 54 2.35 2.33 14.84
N PHE A 55 2.47 3.04 15.97
CA PHE A 55 1.44 3.95 16.45
C PHE A 55 1.31 5.19 15.56
N MET A 56 2.43 5.78 15.12
CA MET A 56 2.43 6.90 14.16
C MET A 56 1.74 6.51 12.86
N SER A 57 2.05 5.32 12.33
CA SER A 57 1.41 4.78 11.13
C SER A 57 -0.08 4.50 11.36
N GLY A 58 -0.44 3.90 12.50
CA GLY A 58 -1.83 3.66 12.87
C GLY A 58 -2.67 4.92 12.87
N ALA A 59 -2.18 6.00 13.50
CA ALA A 59 -2.86 7.29 13.52
C ALA A 59 -2.95 7.92 12.13
N PHE A 60 -1.84 7.96 11.41
CA PHE A 60 -1.80 8.54 10.07
C PHE A 60 -2.77 7.82 9.12
N PHE A 61 -2.68 6.51 8.98
CA PHE A 61 -3.50 5.77 8.03
C PHE A 61 -4.98 5.74 8.43
N ALA A 62 -5.30 5.67 9.72
CA ALA A 62 -6.68 5.85 10.20
C ALA A 62 -7.28 7.18 9.72
N SER A 63 -6.51 8.27 9.87
CA SER A 63 -6.92 9.61 9.45
C SER A 63 -7.02 9.75 7.93
N TRP A 64 -6.02 9.25 7.20
CA TRP A 64 -5.87 9.47 5.77
C TRP A 64 -6.86 8.65 4.96
N PHE A 65 -7.08 7.38 5.32
CA PHE A 65 -8.08 6.56 4.66
C PHE A 65 -9.51 7.03 4.95
N TYR A 66 -9.78 7.54 6.14
CA TYR A 66 -11.06 8.18 6.42
C TYR A 66 -11.26 9.45 5.58
N MET A 67 -10.23 10.28 5.43
CA MET A 67 -10.25 11.45 4.56
C MET A 67 -10.51 11.08 3.09
N VAL A 68 -9.98 9.95 2.61
CA VAL A 68 -10.28 9.41 1.27
C VAL A 68 -11.75 9.02 1.12
N LYS A 69 -12.32 8.34 2.12
CA LYS A 69 -13.76 8.00 2.14
C LYS A 69 -14.62 9.26 2.07
N GLU A 70 -14.32 10.27 2.87
CA GLU A 70 -15.03 11.57 2.80
C GLU A 70 -14.84 12.29 1.46
N ALA A 71 -13.68 12.16 0.80
CA ALA A 71 -13.46 12.72 -0.53
C ALA A 71 -14.32 12.03 -1.60
N ILE A 72 -14.61 10.73 -1.45
CA ILE A 72 -15.54 10.01 -2.33
C ILE A 72 -16.97 10.45 -2.06
N ASP A 73 -17.38 10.57 -0.81
CA ASP A 73 -18.72 11.07 -0.45
C ASP A 73 -18.94 12.50 -0.97
N LEU A 74 -17.92 13.36 -0.82
CA LEU A 74 -17.91 14.72 -1.37
C LEU A 74 -18.08 14.73 -2.89
N SER A 75 -17.51 13.75 -3.60
CA SER A 75 -17.62 13.67 -5.06
C SER A 75 -19.04 13.34 -5.57
N LYS A 76 -19.90 12.79 -4.70
CA LYS A 76 -21.31 12.53 -4.97
C LYS A 76 -22.16 13.81 -4.82
N GLN A 77 -21.65 14.86 -4.17
CA GLN A 77 -22.36 16.11 -3.95
C GLN A 77 -22.31 17.03 -5.19
N VAL A 78 -23.42 17.72 -5.45
CA VAL A 78 -23.53 18.68 -6.56
C VAL A 78 -23.17 20.07 -6.06
N PHE A 79 -22.02 20.58 -6.51
CA PHE A 79 -21.60 21.96 -6.25
C PHE A 79 -21.97 22.85 -7.43
N VAL A 80 -22.77 23.89 -7.15
CA VAL A 80 -23.12 24.92 -8.14
C VAL A 80 -21.95 25.89 -8.37
N LEU A 81 -21.17 26.18 -7.32
CA LEU A 81 -20.03 27.10 -7.36
C LEU A 81 -18.72 26.35 -7.07
N ASP A 82 -17.67 26.64 -7.84
CA ASP A 82 -16.34 26.04 -7.62
C ASP A 82 -15.69 26.51 -6.30
N ALA A 83 -16.03 27.71 -5.82
CA ALA A 83 -15.56 28.21 -4.52
C ALA A 83 -16.06 27.37 -3.34
N ASP A 84 -17.34 26.95 -3.38
CA ASP A 84 -17.92 26.10 -2.35
C ASP A 84 -17.30 24.70 -2.37
N ARG A 85 -17.01 24.18 -3.58
CA ARG A 85 -16.29 22.93 -3.75
C ARG A 85 -14.88 23.01 -3.16
N ALA A 86 -14.12 24.05 -3.48
CA ALA A 86 -12.76 24.24 -2.96
C ALA A 86 -12.76 24.33 -1.42
N LYS A 87 -13.72 25.04 -0.84
CA LYS A 87 -13.90 25.13 0.62
C LYS A 87 -14.24 23.77 1.23
N ALA A 88 -15.10 22.99 0.57
CA ALA A 88 -15.46 21.65 1.04
C ALA A 88 -14.27 20.68 0.95
N THR A 89 -13.49 20.72 -0.12
CA THR A 89 -12.23 19.98 -0.24
C THR A 89 -11.22 20.37 0.84
N MET A 90 -11.10 21.65 1.18
CA MET A 90 -10.22 22.11 2.27
C MET A 90 -10.71 21.62 3.64
N ASN A 91 -12.02 21.52 3.83
CA ASN A 91 -12.61 20.97 5.06
C ASN A 91 -12.31 19.48 5.26
N LEU A 92 -11.83 18.74 4.23
CA LEU A 92 -11.40 17.35 4.39
C LEU A 92 -10.29 17.20 5.45
N PHE A 93 -9.46 18.23 5.70
CA PHE A 93 -8.49 18.18 6.79
C PHE A 93 -9.13 18.02 8.18
N LYS A 94 -10.39 18.46 8.35
CA LYS A 94 -11.15 18.25 9.59
C LYS A 94 -11.52 16.78 9.79
N ALA A 95 -11.48 15.97 8.73
CA ALA A 95 -11.68 14.52 8.82
C ALA A 95 -10.49 13.82 9.48
N LEU A 96 -9.30 14.43 9.51
CA LEU A 96 -8.12 13.80 10.11
C LEU A 96 -8.32 13.42 11.59
N PRO A 97 -8.65 14.35 12.51
CA PRO A 97 -8.85 13.99 13.92
C PRO A 97 -10.03 13.00 14.11
N VAL A 98 -11.07 13.09 13.27
CA VAL A 98 -12.21 12.17 13.31
C VAL A 98 -11.78 10.75 12.93
N GLY A 99 -10.98 10.60 11.88
CA GLY A 99 -10.45 9.30 11.45
C GLY A 99 -9.56 8.66 12.50
N ILE A 100 -8.71 9.45 13.18
CA ILE A 100 -7.90 8.97 14.32
C ILE A 100 -8.84 8.48 15.43
N GLY A 101 -9.75 9.32 15.90
CA GLY A 101 -10.64 8.98 17.02
C GLY A 101 -11.47 7.72 16.77
N LYS A 102 -11.86 7.46 15.52
CA LYS A 102 -12.72 6.33 15.15
C LYS A 102 -11.96 5.04 14.82
N TYR A 103 -10.81 5.13 14.15
CA TYR A 103 -10.15 3.96 13.57
C TYR A 103 -8.71 3.72 14.05
N PHE A 104 -8.16 4.56 14.94
CA PHE A 104 -6.78 4.40 15.42
C PHE A 104 -6.48 2.97 15.89
N LEU A 105 -7.30 2.43 16.80
CA LEU A 105 -7.12 1.06 17.31
C LEU A 105 -7.33 0.01 16.23
N SER A 106 -8.24 0.24 15.27
CA SER A 106 -8.44 -0.64 14.11
C SER A 106 -7.17 -0.76 13.28
N PHE A 107 -6.47 0.36 13.05
CA PHE A 107 -5.23 0.37 12.28
C PHE A 107 -4.03 -0.18 13.05
N VAL A 108 -3.95 0.06 14.36
CA VAL A 108 -2.97 -0.63 15.23
C VAL A 108 -3.18 -2.15 15.15
N GLY A 109 -4.42 -2.62 15.28
CA GLY A 109 -4.75 -4.04 15.15
C GLY A 109 -4.46 -4.59 13.74
N PHE A 110 -4.78 -3.84 12.69
CA PHE A 110 -4.42 -4.16 11.31
C PHE A 110 -2.91 -4.39 11.16
N TYR A 111 -2.06 -3.51 11.69
CA TYR A 111 -0.60 -3.68 11.63
C TYR A 111 -0.10 -4.90 12.40
N ILE A 112 -0.66 -5.17 13.57
CA ILE A 112 -0.31 -6.36 14.36
C ILE A 112 -0.68 -7.64 13.59
N ILE A 113 -1.88 -7.70 12.99
CA ILE A 113 -2.30 -8.86 12.19
C ILE A 113 -1.42 -8.99 10.95
N LEU A 114 -1.11 -7.88 10.27
CA LEU A 114 -0.22 -7.87 9.11
C LEU A 114 1.18 -8.37 9.47
N PHE A 115 1.70 -8.01 10.64
CA PHE A 115 2.97 -8.53 11.16
C PHE A 115 2.91 -10.06 11.33
N PHE A 116 1.87 -10.60 11.93
CA PHE A 116 1.71 -12.06 12.04
C PHE A 116 1.61 -12.73 10.66
N ILE A 117 0.84 -12.15 9.73
CA ILE A 117 0.77 -12.65 8.35
C ILE A 117 2.18 -12.72 7.75
N GLN A 118 3.02 -11.70 7.94
CA GLN A 118 4.39 -11.69 7.43
C GLN A 118 5.28 -12.74 8.08
N VAL A 119 5.19 -12.90 9.41
CA VAL A 119 5.96 -13.91 10.18
C VAL A 119 5.65 -15.33 9.72
N PHE A 120 4.40 -15.62 9.34
CA PHE A 120 4.03 -16.94 8.82
C PHE A 120 4.21 -17.10 7.32
N ALA A 121 3.91 -16.06 6.52
CA ALA A 121 4.03 -16.13 5.07
C ALA A 121 5.49 -16.30 4.64
N THR A 122 6.43 -15.57 5.25
CA THR A 122 7.83 -15.57 4.81
C THR A 122 8.47 -16.97 4.88
N PRO A 123 8.39 -17.73 6.00
CA PRO A 123 8.88 -19.09 6.05
C PRO A 123 8.17 -20.03 5.06
N VAL A 124 6.85 -19.90 4.90
CA VAL A 124 6.09 -20.73 3.95
C VAL A 124 6.56 -20.50 2.52
N VAL A 125 6.73 -19.23 2.11
CA VAL A 125 7.27 -18.89 0.78
C VAL A 125 8.69 -19.43 0.61
N TYR A 126 9.52 -19.32 1.64
CA TYR A 126 10.88 -19.84 1.60
C TYR A 126 10.89 -21.36 1.40
N LEU A 127 10.11 -22.11 2.17
CA LEU A 127 10.02 -23.57 2.04
C LEU A 127 9.51 -23.99 0.64
N LEU A 128 8.46 -23.33 0.13
CA LEU A 128 7.97 -23.55 -1.22
C LEU A 128 9.04 -23.24 -2.28
N GLY A 129 9.83 -22.18 -2.08
CA GLY A 129 10.90 -21.79 -2.99
C GLY A 129 12.04 -22.81 -3.02
N VAL A 130 12.45 -23.32 -1.86
CA VAL A 130 13.46 -24.39 -1.77
C VAL A 130 12.99 -25.66 -2.49
N ASP A 131 11.72 -26.05 -2.30
CA ASP A 131 11.17 -27.27 -2.90
C ASP A 131 11.03 -27.16 -4.45
N ILE A 132 10.66 -25.98 -4.96
CA ILE A 132 10.37 -25.79 -6.39
C ILE A 132 11.61 -25.37 -7.19
N ILE A 133 12.47 -24.51 -6.62
CA ILE A 133 13.60 -23.88 -7.31
C ILE A 133 14.92 -24.52 -6.90
N GLY A 134 15.03 -24.99 -5.65
CA GLY A 134 16.27 -25.44 -5.03
C GLY A 134 16.78 -24.44 -3.99
N GLY A 135 17.49 -24.96 -2.99
CA GLY A 135 18.15 -24.15 -1.97
C GLY A 135 19.40 -23.46 -2.49
N LEU A 136 19.73 -22.33 -1.88
CA LEU A 136 21.08 -21.78 -1.96
C LEU A 136 22.02 -22.71 -1.20
N ASP A 137 23.19 -22.99 -1.78
CA ASP A 137 24.27 -23.62 -1.04
C ASP A 137 24.73 -22.70 0.11
N THR A 138 25.32 -23.30 1.15
CA THR A 138 25.67 -22.63 2.40
C THR A 138 26.59 -21.42 2.19
N GLU A 139 27.44 -21.46 1.17
CA GLU A 139 28.38 -20.38 0.82
C GLU A 139 27.66 -19.21 0.15
N SER A 140 26.76 -19.48 -0.79
CA SER A 140 25.89 -18.43 -1.38
C SER A 140 24.96 -17.78 -0.35
N MET A 141 24.42 -18.57 0.59
CA MET A 141 23.65 -18.08 1.75
C MET A 141 24.45 -17.08 2.59
N GLN A 142 25.70 -17.42 2.95
CA GLN A 142 26.58 -16.54 3.73
C GLN A 142 26.94 -15.26 2.95
N ASN A 143 27.25 -15.38 1.66
CA ASN A 143 27.56 -14.22 0.82
C ASN A 143 26.37 -13.25 0.71
N LEU A 144 25.16 -13.76 0.51
CA LEU A 144 23.94 -12.94 0.52
C LEU A 144 23.66 -12.29 1.87
N GLN A 145 23.97 -12.97 2.97
CA GLN A 145 23.79 -12.43 4.32
C GLN A 145 24.77 -11.28 4.61
N VAL A 146 26.04 -11.46 4.25
CA VAL A 146 27.07 -10.42 4.36
C VAL A 146 26.70 -9.19 3.53
N ILE A 147 26.16 -9.40 2.33
CA ILE A 147 25.67 -8.34 1.45
C ILE A 147 24.43 -7.65 2.05
N ALA A 148 23.42 -8.41 2.49
CA ALA A 148 22.21 -7.85 3.08
C ALA A 148 22.46 -7.06 4.38
N MET A 149 23.58 -7.34 5.06
CA MET A 149 24.00 -6.69 6.28
C MET A 149 25.00 -5.54 6.07
N ASP A 150 25.50 -5.31 4.85
CA ASP A 150 26.45 -4.23 4.57
C ASP A 150 25.71 -2.90 4.30
N PRO A 151 25.77 -1.93 5.23
CA PRO A 151 25.08 -0.64 5.11
C PRO A 151 25.68 0.29 4.05
N SER A 152 26.82 -0.09 3.42
CA SER A 152 27.48 0.66 2.35
C SER A 152 26.99 0.31 0.94
N ILE A 153 26.11 -0.70 0.82
CA ILE A 153 25.53 -1.15 -0.44
C ILE A 153 24.53 -0.10 -0.95
N THR A 154 25.09 0.89 -1.63
CA THR A 154 24.38 1.77 -2.55
C THR A 154 24.01 0.99 -3.82
N ASN A 155 23.00 1.46 -4.57
CA ASN A 155 22.53 0.86 -5.83
C ASN A 155 23.66 0.47 -6.83
N GLN A 156 24.87 1.03 -6.73
CA GLN A 156 26.06 0.68 -7.52
C GLN A 156 26.68 -0.69 -7.18
N SER A 157 26.66 -1.09 -5.90
CA SER A 157 27.23 -2.37 -5.46
C SER A 157 26.36 -3.59 -5.87
N MET A 158 25.06 -3.39 -6.02
CA MET A 158 24.13 -4.41 -6.54
C MET A 158 24.37 -4.69 -8.03
N ALA A 159 24.66 -3.64 -8.83
CA ALA A 159 25.03 -3.81 -10.25
C ALA A 159 26.36 -4.55 -10.40
N ALA A 160 27.37 -4.18 -9.60
CA ALA A 160 28.67 -4.86 -9.58
C ALA A 160 28.60 -6.31 -9.05
N PHE A 161 27.56 -6.66 -8.28
CA PHE A 161 27.27 -8.03 -7.88
C PHE A 161 26.67 -8.82 -9.04
N ILE A 162 25.67 -8.28 -9.74
CA ILE A 162 25.04 -8.92 -10.90
C ILE A 162 26.09 -9.21 -11.99
N ASP A 163 27.02 -8.29 -12.24
CA ASP A 163 28.10 -8.48 -13.23
C ASP A 163 29.09 -9.59 -12.86
N LYS A 164 29.14 -10.01 -11.59
CA LYS A 164 29.98 -11.12 -11.12
C LYS A 164 29.26 -12.46 -11.09
N LEU A 165 27.94 -12.48 -11.30
CA LEU A 165 27.16 -13.70 -11.27
C LEU A 165 27.32 -14.48 -12.57
N ALA A 166 27.50 -15.79 -12.44
CA ALA A 166 27.41 -16.69 -13.59
C ALA A 166 25.96 -16.68 -14.15
N PRO A 167 25.75 -16.93 -15.46
CA PRO A 167 24.42 -16.97 -16.06
C PRO A 167 23.43 -17.89 -15.31
N GLU A 168 23.91 -19.00 -14.77
CA GLU A 168 23.13 -19.96 -13.99
C GLU A 168 22.63 -19.36 -12.67
N GLN A 169 23.47 -18.55 -12.00
CA GLN A 169 23.11 -17.85 -10.77
C GLN A 169 22.09 -16.74 -11.06
N ILE A 170 22.23 -16.03 -12.19
CA ILE A 170 21.25 -15.02 -12.63
C ILE A 170 19.87 -15.67 -12.83
N ILE A 171 19.82 -16.83 -13.50
CA ILE A 171 18.57 -17.58 -13.70
C ILE A 171 17.99 -18.04 -12.35
N PHE A 172 18.84 -18.51 -11.44
CA PHE A 172 18.42 -18.94 -10.10
C PHE A 172 17.78 -17.78 -9.31
N PHE A 173 18.46 -16.64 -9.20
CA PHE A 173 17.91 -15.45 -8.52
C PHE A 173 16.66 -14.91 -9.21
N GLY A 174 16.62 -14.97 -10.55
CA GLY A 174 15.43 -14.60 -11.33
C GLY A 174 14.20 -15.43 -10.97
N LYS A 175 14.34 -16.75 -10.81
CA LYS A 175 13.24 -17.63 -10.38
C LYS A 175 12.73 -17.27 -8.99
N TRP A 176 13.64 -17.01 -8.04
CA TRP A 176 13.28 -16.59 -6.69
C TRP A 176 12.57 -15.23 -6.69
N SER A 177 13.07 -14.26 -7.46
CA SER A 177 12.43 -12.94 -7.62
C SER A 177 11.01 -13.05 -8.18
N LEU A 178 10.80 -13.90 -9.20
CA LEU A 178 9.49 -14.17 -9.77
C LEU A 178 8.54 -14.83 -8.77
N LEU A 179 9.02 -15.80 -7.97
CA LEU A 179 8.24 -16.44 -6.92
C LEU A 179 7.78 -15.42 -5.87
N PHE A 180 8.70 -14.61 -5.36
CA PHE A 180 8.38 -13.54 -4.40
C PHE A 180 7.39 -12.54 -4.99
N MET A 181 7.58 -12.13 -6.24
CA MET A 181 6.67 -11.21 -6.93
C MET A 181 5.26 -11.79 -7.04
N LEU A 182 5.14 -13.05 -7.46
CA LEU A 182 3.85 -13.72 -7.64
C LEU A 182 3.12 -13.86 -6.31
N ILE A 183 3.79 -14.36 -5.26
CA ILE A 183 3.15 -14.55 -3.95
C ILE A 183 2.81 -13.20 -3.32
N THR A 184 3.68 -12.20 -3.42
CA THR A 184 3.37 -10.84 -2.96
C THR A 184 2.15 -10.28 -3.69
N SER A 185 2.01 -10.53 -4.99
CA SER A 185 0.83 -10.09 -5.75
C SER A 185 -0.44 -10.81 -5.31
N ILE A 186 -0.37 -12.10 -4.99
CA ILE A 186 -1.51 -12.85 -4.41
C ILE A 186 -1.91 -12.24 -3.06
N ILE A 187 -0.95 -12.00 -2.17
CA ILE A 187 -1.22 -11.40 -0.87
C ILE A 187 -1.83 -10.01 -1.06
N MET A 188 -1.26 -9.16 -1.91
CA MET A 188 -1.80 -7.83 -2.21
C MET A 188 -3.24 -7.89 -2.73
N TYR A 189 -3.57 -8.86 -3.59
CA TYR A 189 -4.93 -9.08 -4.06
C TYR A 189 -5.87 -9.42 -2.89
N LEU A 190 -5.49 -10.37 -2.03
CA LEU A 190 -6.28 -10.79 -0.87
C LEU A 190 -6.51 -9.67 0.16
N LEU A 191 -5.56 -8.74 0.28
CA LEU A 191 -5.63 -7.62 1.22
C LEU A 191 -6.25 -6.34 0.61
N MET A 192 -6.51 -6.31 -0.70
CA MET A 192 -6.91 -5.10 -1.44
C MET A 192 -8.15 -4.39 -0.84
N PHE A 193 -9.15 -5.14 -0.37
CA PHE A 193 -10.37 -4.57 0.20
C PHE A 193 -10.38 -4.51 1.73
N TRP A 194 -9.29 -4.91 2.40
CA TRP A 194 -9.27 -4.96 3.86
C TRP A 194 -9.44 -3.57 4.48
N ILE A 195 -8.68 -2.59 4.00
CA ILE A 195 -8.75 -1.21 4.49
C ILE A 195 -10.13 -0.57 4.19
N PRO A 196 -10.69 -0.64 2.97
CA PRO A 196 -12.06 -0.20 2.72
C PRO A 196 -13.10 -0.86 3.63
N GLU A 197 -13.00 -2.18 3.89
CA GLU A 197 -13.92 -2.88 4.78
C GLU A 197 -13.84 -2.36 6.23
N ILE A 198 -12.62 -2.03 6.71
CA ILE A 198 -12.42 -1.40 8.03
C ILE A 198 -13.17 -0.06 8.11
N ILE A 199 -13.02 0.77 7.08
CA ILE A 199 -13.58 2.13 7.07
C ILE A 199 -15.11 2.11 6.89
N TYR A 200 -15.63 1.35 5.92
CA TYR A 200 -17.04 1.39 5.55
C TYR A 200 -17.96 0.50 6.39
N LYS A 201 -17.49 -0.67 6.88
CA LYS A 201 -18.38 -1.71 7.42
C LYS A 201 -18.10 -2.08 8.87
N THR A 202 -16.84 -2.27 9.26
CA THR A 202 -16.53 -2.71 10.64
C THR A 202 -15.16 -2.26 11.12
N PRO A 203 -15.05 -1.59 12.28
CA PRO A 203 -13.76 -1.19 12.83
C PRO A 203 -12.93 -2.38 13.32
N ASN A 204 -13.49 -3.59 13.48
CA ASN A 204 -12.71 -4.75 13.87
C ASN A 204 -11.88 -5.26 12.67
N PRO A 205 -10.53 -5.23 12.75
CA PRO A 205 -9.67 -5.57 11.61
C PRO A 205 -9.69 -7.06 11.26
N LEU A 206 -9.88 -7.98 12.21
CA LEU A 206 -9.98 -9.42 11.90
C LEU A 206 -11.28 -9.73 11.14
N VAL A 207 -12.40 -9.18 11.61
CA VAL A 207 -13.69 -9.34 10.95
C VAL A 207 -13.65 -8.70 9.56
N ALA A 208 -13.01 -7.53 9.44
CA ALA A 208 -12.82 -6.87 8.16
C ALA A 208 -12.00 -7.73 7.19
N LEU A 209 -10.89 -8.34 7.63
CA LEU A 209 -10.05 -9.21 6.80
C LEU A 209 -10.86 -10.38 6.23
N TRP A 210 -11.60 -11.07 7.09
CA TRP A 210 -12.42 -12.19 6.66
C TRP A 210 -13.48 -11.77 5.63
N ARG A 211 -14.22 -10.70 5.92
CA ARG A 211 -15.27 -10.20 5.01
C ARG A 211 -14.71 -9.72 3.68
N SER A 212 -13.56 -9.04 3.69
CA SER A 212 -12.92 -8.55 2.47
C SER A 212 -12.47 -9.71 1.57
N VAL A 213 -11.89 -10.77 2.16
CA VAL A 213 -11.51 -11.98 1.41
C VAL A 213 -12.75 -12.68 0.83
N VAL A 214 -13.82 -12.84 1.62
CA VAL A 214 -15.06 -13.44 1.13
C VAL A 214 -15.65 -12.65 -0.04
N LYS A 215 -15.65 -11.31 0.02
CA LYS A 215 -16.12 -10.44 -1.08
C LYS A 215 -15.28 -10.58 -2.34
N LEU A 216 -13.95 -10.69 -2.21
CA LEU A 216 -13.06 -10.93 -3.36
C LEU A 216 -13.44 -12.20 -4.10
N PHE A 217 -13.66 -13.31 -3.40
CA PHE A 217 -14.01 -14.59 -4.03
C PHE A 217 -15.45 -14.64 -4.56
N LYS A 218 -16.41 -13.97 -3.90
CA LYS A 218 -17.79 -13.86 -4.42
C LYS A 218 -17.85 -13.14 -5.77
N ASP A 219 -16.99 -12.16 -5.99
CA ASP A 219 -16.88 -11.46 -7.27
C ASP A 219 -15.45 -11.50 -7.83
N PHE A 220 -14.94 -12.73 -7.96
CA PHE A 220 -13.56 -13.00 -8.31
C PHE A 220 -13.16 -12.36 -9.63
N PHE A 221 -13.87 -12.62 -10.72
CA PHE A 221 -13.43 -12.15 -12.05
C PHE A 221 -13.41 -10.63 -12.16
N SER A 222 -14.37 -9.92 -11.57
CA SER A 222 -14.37 -8.46 -11.63
C SER A 222 -13.30 -7.85 -10.73
N SER A 223 -13.15 -8.37 -9.51
CA SER A 223 -12.14 -7.88 -8.56
C SER A 223 -10.72 -8.20 -9.04
N PHE A 224 -10.49 -9.37 -9.63
CA PHE A 224 -9.21 -9.78 -10.20
C PHE A 224 -8.84 -8.91 -11.41
N ARG A 225 -9.78 -8.67 -12.34
CA ARG A 225 -9.56 -7.73 -13.46
C ARG A 225 -9.24 -6.32 -12.97
N PHE A 226 -9.87 -5.89 -11.89
CA PHE A 226 -9.59 -4.59 -11.28
C PHE A 226 -8.17 -4.54 -10.69
N PHE A 227 -7.80 -5.55 -9.92
CA PHE A 227 -6.46 -5.68 -9.35
C PHE A 227 -5.37 -5.71 -10.42
N ILE A 228 -5.49 -6.58 -11.44
CA ILE A 228 -4.50 -6.67 -12.52
C ILE A 228 -4.35 -5.35 -13.28
N SER A 229 -5.44 -4.61 -13.48
CA SER A 229 -5.37 -3.30 -14.14
C SER A 229 -4.54 -2.30 -13.32
N ILE A 230 -4.73 -2.24 -12.00
CA ILE A 230 -3.93 -1.38 -11.11
C ILE A 230 -2.48 -1.86 -11.06
N TRP A 231 -2.28 -3.17 -10.94
CA TRP A 231 -0.95 -3.78 -10.86
C TRP A 231 -0.12 -3.47 -12.11
N LEU A 232 -0.70 -3.58 -13.31
CA LEU A 232 -0.04 -3.22 -14.56
C LEU A 232 0.29 -1.72 -14.65
N MET A 233 -0.59 -0.83 -14.17
CA MET A 233 -0.29 0.60 -14.10
C MET A 233 0.89 0.88 -13.15
N GLY A 234 0.92 0.23 -11.99
CA GLY A 234 2.02 0.33 -11.03
C GLY A 234 3.32 -0.20 -11.61
N PHE A 235 3.28 -1.34 -12.29
CA PHE A 235 4.44 -1.92 -12.97
C PHE A 235 5.01 -0.99 -14.05
N ALA A 236 4.15 -0.38 -14.88
CA ALA A 236 4.57 0.59 -15.89
C ALA A 236 5.23 1.83 -15.25
N LEU A 237 4.70 2.31 -14.13
CA LEU A 237 5.30 3.44 -13.41
C LEU A 237 6.65 3.11 -12.77
N LEU A 238 6.80 1.92 -12.20
CA LEU A 238 8.09 1.46 -11.68
C LEU A 238 9.14 1.40 -12.80
N PHE A 239 8.76 0.88 -13.96
CA PHE A 239 9.63 0.85 -15.14
C PHE A 239 10.07 2.26 -15.57
N LEU A 240 9.14 3.23 -15.63
CA LEU A 240 9.48 4.63 -15.94
C LEU A 240 10.38 5.26 -14.87
N ASN A 241 10.15 4.95 -13.60
CA ASN A 241 10.95 5.47 -12.49
C ASN A 241 12.41 5.03 -12.58
N THR A 242 12.69 3.80 -13.05
CA THR A 242 14.06 3.29 -13.25
C THR A 242 14.91 4.20 -14.15
N PHE A 243 14.33 4.74 -15.23
CA PHE A 243 15.05 5.65 -16.13
C PHE A 243 15.21 7.05 -15.54
N ALA A 244 14.27 7.49 -14.69
CA ALA A 244 14.30 8.81 -14.09
C ALA A 244 15.40 8.99 -13.04
N VAL A 245 15.89 7.91 -12.42
CA VAL A 245 17.00 7.94 -11.43
C VAL A 245 18.29 8.50 -12.04
N ILE A 246 18.45 8.40 -13.37
CA ILE A 246 19.64 8.89 -14.08
C ILE A 246 19.72 10.42 -14.09
N ASN A 247 18.57 11.11 -14.00
CA ASN A 247 18.49 12.57 -14.06
C ASN A 247 17.81 13.14 -12.80
N PRO A 248 18.49 13.97 -11.98
CA PRO A 248 17.93 14.50 -10.74
C PRO A 248 16.59 15.24 -10.90
N LEU A 249 16.39 15.99 -11.99
CA LEU A 249 15.13 16.70 -12.25
C LEU A 249 14.01 15.74 -12.64
N ALA A 250 14.32 14.76 -13.49
CA ALA A 250 13.36 13.70 -13.85
C ALA A 250 12.95 12.90 -12.62
N TYR A 251 13.88 12.61 -11.71
CA TYR A 251 13.61 11.92 -10.45
C TYR A 251 12.64 12.71 -9.54
N ILE A 252 12.80 14.03 -9.41
CA ILE A 252 11.86 14.87 -8.64
C ILE A 252 10.46 14.81 -9.25
N ILE A 253 10.35 14.96 -10.57
CA ILE A 253 9.07 14.90 -11.28
C ILE A 253 8.41 13.52 -11.08
N MET A 254 9.19 12.44 -11.21
CA MET A 254 8.68 11.09 -10.99
C MET A 254 8.20 10.86 -9.56
N ASN A 255 8.87 11.40 -8.54
CA ASN A 255 8.38 11.31 -7.17
C ASN A 255 7.00 11.96 -6.99
N ILE A 256 6.77 13.13 -7.61
CA ILE A 256 5.46 13.80 -7.58
C ILE A 256 4.41 12.90 -8.25
N ILE A 257 4.75 12.31 -9.40
CA ILE A 257 3.86 11.37 -10.12
C ILE A 257 3.55 10.14 -9.26
N LEU A 258 4.53 9.60 -8.52
CA LEU A 258 4.33 8.45 -7.64
C LEU A 258 3.40 8.77 -6.46
N PHE A 259 3.54 9.94 -5.84
CA PHE A 259 2.60 10.38 -4.80
C PHE A 259 1.18 10.54 -5.35
N TYR A 260 1.04 11.20 -6.51
CA TYR A 260 -0.25 11.33 -7.19
C TYR A 260 -0.85 9.96 -7.50
N PHE A 261 -0.06 9.04 -8.06
CA PHE A 261 -0.50 7.69 -8.40
C PHE A 261 -0.92 6.90 -7.16
N THR A 262 -0.21 7.05 -6.04
CA THR A 262 -0.58 6.41 -4.77
C THR A 262 -1.96 6.87 -4.31
N VAL A 263 -2.23 8.19 -4.32
CA VAL A 263 -3.55 8.73 -3.99
C VAL A 263 -4.60 8.20 -4.98
N PHE A 264 -4.29 8.18 -6.27
CA PHE A 264 -5.19 7.67 -7.31
C PHE A 264 -5.56 6.20 -7.08
N VAL A 265 -4.59 5.33 -6.78
CA VAL A 265 -4.83 3.90 -6.52
C VAL A 265 -5.73 3.73 -5.30
N VAL A 266 -5.44 4.44 -4.21
CA VAL A 266 -6.24 4.35 -2.99
C VAL A 266 -7.67 4.84 -3.23
N VAL A 267 -7.85 5.98 -3.91
CA VAL A 267 -9.17 6.48 -4.31
C VAL A 267 -9.87 5.49 -5.23
N ALA A 268 -9.18 4.87 -6.18
CA ALA A 268 -9.77 3.90 -7.10
C ALA A 268 -10.26 2.64 -6.37
N ILE A 269 -9.47 2.12 -5.42
CA ILE A 269 -9.85 0.95 -4.61
C ILE A 269 -11.08 1.28 -3.76
N PHE A 270 -11.07 2.41 -3.06
CA PHE A 270 -12.21 2.84 -2.24
C PHE A 270 -13.46 3.10 -3.09
N LEU A 271 -13.33 3.75 -4.24
CA LEU A 271 -14.45 4.02 -5.14
C LEU A 271 -15.03 2.74 -5.75
N TYR A 272 -14.16 1.79 -6.12
CA TYR A 272 -14.60 0.49 -6.60
C TYR A 272 -15.39 -0.23 -5.51
N TYR A 273 -14.86 -0.24 -4.28
CA TYR A 273 -15.48 -0.90 -3.14
C TYR A 273 -16.84 -0.27 -2.79
N ASP A 274 -16.89 1.06 -2.71
CA ASP A 274 -18.10 1.84 -2.42
C ASP A 274 -19.24 1.53 -3.40
N LYS A 275 -18.98 1.66 -4.71
CA LYS A 275 -19.98 1.40 -5.73
C LYS A 275 -20.51 -0.01 -5.77
N LYS A 276 -19.70 -0.97 -5.32
CA LYS A 276 -19.97 -2.39 -5.53
C LYS A 276 -20.50 -3.09 -4.30
N PHE A 277 -20.08 -2.65 -3.12
CA PHE A 277 -20.38 -3.32 -1.85
C PHE A 277 -21.01 -2.37 -0.82
N VAL A 278 -21.14 -1.07 -1.13
CA VAL A 278 -21.87 -0.12 -0.26
C VAL A 278 -23.17 0.28 -0.95
N ASP A 279 -23.08 0.89 -2.14
CA ASP A 279 -24.26 1.38 -2.86
C ASP A 279 -25.22 0.24 -3.27
N MET A 280 -24.69 -0.92 -3.73
CA MET A 280 -25.54 -2.06 -4.13
C MET A 280 -26.22 -2.74 -2.93
N GLU A 281 -25.53 -2.89 -1.80
CA GLU A 281 -26.11 -3.50 -0.60
C GLU A 281 -27.25 -2.62 -0.04
N ALA A 282 -27.12 -1.29 -0.11
CA ALA A 282 -28.18 -0.37 0.31
C ALA A 282 -29.45 -0.49 -0.56
N VAL A 283 -29.31 -0.66 -1.88
CA VAL A 283 -30.44 -0.85 -2.79
C VAL A 283 -31.13 -2.21 -2.56
N ASP A 284 -30.36 -3.26 -2.30
CA ASP A 284 -30.91 -4.60 -2.02
C ASP A 284 -31.67 -4.64 -0.69
N ASP A 285 -31.21 -3.92 0.34
CA ASP A 285 -31.89 -3.84 1.64
C ASP A 285 -33.20 -3.04 1.53
N GLU A 286 -33.22 -1.91 0.81
CA GLU A 286 -34.46 -1.15 0.54
C GLU A 286 -35.50 -1.95 -0.27
N SER A 287 -35.06 -2.93 -1.07
CA SER A 287 -35.95 -3.78 -1.85
C SER A 287 -36.58 -4.92 -1.05
N LYS A 288 -35.97 -5.33 0.07
CA LYS A 288 -36.48 -6.40 0.95
C LYS A 288 -37.43 -5.89 2.03
N GLU A 289 -37.44 -4.58 2.29
CA GLU A 289 -38.37 -3.93 3.21
C GLU A 289 -39.70 -3.51 2.55
N LYS A 290 -39.89 -3.81 1.25
CA LYS A 290 -41.14 -3.60 0.50
C LYS A 290 -41.82 -4.93 0.17
#